data_AF-A0A385SGR9-F1
#
_entry.id   AF-A0A385SGR9-F1
#
_cell.length_a   1.000
_cell.length_b   1.000
_cell.length_c   1.000
_cell.angle_alpha   90.00
_cell.angle_beta   90.00
_cell.angle_gamma   90.00
#
_symmetry.space_group_name_H-M   'P 1'
#
loop_
_entity.id
_entity.type
_entity.pdbx_description
1 polymer ?
#
loop_
_entity_poly.entity_id
_entity_poly.type
_entity_poly.pdbx_seq_one_letter_code
_entity_poly.pdbx_strand_id
1 'polypeptide(L)'
;MLDGEVPERKDDPHYTRQFYKSIQAFANASLKLCEEGKFKKLEQFLKVAFRLFKEGNETVKNGIVDIYLYTLSHSLDQQPNARKWIEPFMPGELRITYAQLHHASSL
;
A
#
# COMPACT_ATOMS: atom_id res chain seq x y z
N MET A 1 29.31 -0.89 -15.25
CA MET A 1 28.77 0.42 -14.80
C MET A 1 27.63 0.73 -15.74
N LEU A 2 26.39 0.71 -15.25
CA LEU A 2 25.22 1.17 -16.01
C LEU A 2 24.82 2.50 -15.39
N ASP A 3 25.59 3.53 -15.73
CA ASP A 3 25.20 4.93 -15.54
C ASP A 3 24.15 5.24 -16.62
N GLY A 4 22.94 4.76 -16.39
CA GLY A 4 21.76 5.21 -17.11
C GLY A 4 20.94 6.02 -16.15
N GLU A 5 20.99 7.36 -16.25
CA GLU A 5 19.97 8.21 -15.63
C GLU A 5 18.61 7.63 -15.97
N VAL A 6 17.82 7.28 -14.96
CA VAL A 6 16.44 6.88 -15.14
C VAL A 6 15.76 8.09 -15.78
N PRO A 7 15.30 8.01 -17.03
CA PRO A 7 14.80 9.18 -17.72
C PRO A 7 13.57 9.70 -16.95
N GLU A 8 13.62 10.96 -16.53
CA GLU A 8 12.43 11.66 -16.00
C GLU A 8 11.38 11.66 -17.11
N ARG A 9 10.42 10.73 -16.99
CA ARG A 9 9.27 10.70 -17.89
C ARG A 9 8.38 11.87 -17.52
N LYS A 10 8.26 12.83 -18.43
CA LYS A 10 7.22 13.87 -18.41
C LYS A 10 5.86 13.20 -18.18
N ASP A 11 5.03 13.83 -17.35
CA ASP A 11 3.67 13.39 -17.00
C ASP A 11 2.81 13.17 -18.24
N ASP A 12 2.91 11.99 -18.84
CA ASP A 12 2.03 11.57 -19.91
C ASP A 12 0.72 11.09 -19.27
N PRO A 13 -0.42 11.76 -19.55
CA PRO A 13 -1.71 11.44 -18.93
C PRO A 13 -2.14 9.98 -19.12
N HIS A 14 -1.69 9.32 -20.19
CA HIS A 14 -1.98 7.92 -20.46
C HIS A 14 -1.26 7.00 -19.46
N TYR A 15 0.03 7.26 -19.21
CA TYR A 15 0.82 6.48 -18.26
C TYR A 15 0.36 6.73 -16.83
N THR A 16 0.03 7.97 -16.49
CA THR A 16 -0.55 8.32 -15.18
C THR A 16 -1.86 7.57 -14.96
N ARG A 17 -2.75 7.51 -15.97
CA ARG A 17 -4.00 6.73 -15.89
C ARG A 17 -3.75 5.23 -15.72
N GLN A 18 -2.80 4.66 -16.45
CA GLN A 18 -2.45 3.23 -16.32
C GLN A 18 -1.82 2.90 -14.96
N PHE A 19 -1.00 3.81 -14.44
CA PHE A 19 -0.41 3.71 -13.12
C PHE A 19 -1.50 3.66 -12.04
N TYR A 20 -2.41 4.63 -12.00
CA TYR A 20 -3.50 4.64 -11.01
C TYR A 20 -4.44 3.44 -11.13
N LYS A 21 -4.69 2.92 -12.34
CA LYS A 21 -5.42 1.66 -12.52
C LYS A 21 -4.69 0.47 -11.90
N SER A 22 -3.36 0.42 -12.04
CA SER A 22 -2.54 -0.63 -11.43
C SER A 22 -2.58 -0.53 -9.90
N ILE A 23 -2.46 0.68 -9.35
CA ILE A 23 -2.60 0.96 -7.91
C ILE A 23 -3.96 0.51 -7.39
N GLN A 24 -5.04 0.85 -8.08
CA GLN A 24 -6.40 0.43 -7.72
C GLN A 24 -6.57 -1.09 -7.79
N ALA A 25 -6.03 -1.75 -8.82
CA ALA A 25 -6.07 -3.20 -8.93
C ALA A 25 -5.33 -3.89 -7.77
N PHE A 26 -4.18 -3.33 -7.36
CA PHE A 26 -3.46 -3.80 -6.18
C PHE A 26 -4.28 -3.67 -4.90
N ALA A 27 -4.92 -2.51 -4.68
CA ALA A 27 -5.75 -2.26 -3.50
C ALA A 27 -6.99 -3.17 -3.44
N ASN A 28 -7.62 -3.43 -4.58
CA ASN A 28 -8.75 -4.37 -4.65
C ASN A 28 -8.29 -5.81 -4.38
N ALA A 29 -7.10 -6.19 -4.88
CA ALA A 29 -6.54 -7.52 -4.65
C ALA A 29 -6.17 -7.73 -3.17
N SER A 30 -5.57 -6.74 -2.51
CA SER A 30 -5.26 -6.83 -1.07
C SER A 30 -6.53 -6.98 -0.25
N LEU A 31 -7.57 -6.17 -0.53
CA LEU A 31 -8.87 -6.28 0.15
C LEU A 31 -9.49 -7.66 -0.03
N LYS A 32 -9.54 -8.18 -1.26
CA LYS A 32 -10.08 -9.52 -1.53
C LYS A 32 -9.31 -10.61 -0.78
N LEU A 33 -7.98 -10.49 -0.69
CA LEU A 33 -7.17 -11.45 0.08
C LEU A 33 -7.43 -11.34 1.60
N CYS A 34 -7.73 -10.15 2.12
CA CYS A 34 -8.21 -9.97 3.49
C CYS A 34 -9.56 -10.66 3.70
N GLU A 35 -10.54 -10.38 2.83
CA GLU A 35 -11.89 -10.95 2.88
C GLU A 35 -11.87 -12.49 2.85
N GLU A 36 -11.06 -13.07 1.98
CA GLU A 36 -10.90 -14.52 1.85
C GLU A 36 -10.02 -15.15 2.95
N GLY A 37 -9.48 -14.36 3.89
CA GLY A 37 -8.57 -14.84 4.93
C GLY A 37 -7.24 -15.39 4.42
N LYS A 38 -6.85 -15.06 3.19
CA LYS A 38 -5.64 -15.58 2.51
C LYS A 38 -4.38 -14.78 2.91
N PHE A 39 -4.12 -14.70 4.21
CA PHE A 39 -3.13 -13.78 4.77
C PHE A 39 -1.68 -14.01 4.33
N LYS A 40 -1.27 -15.26 4.06
CA LYS A 40 0.08 -15.53 3.52
C LYS A 40 0.28 -14.92 2.13
N LYS A 41 -0.77 -14.92 1.29
CA LYS A 41 -0.73 -14.30 -0.04
C LYS A 41 -0.80 -12.78 0.08
N LEU A 42 -1.61 -12.26 1.00
CA LEU A 42 -1.63 -10.84 1.33
C LEU A 42 -0.24 -10.33 1.73
N GLU A 43 0.44 -11.04 2.63
CA GLU A 43 1.80 -10.70 3.07
C GLU A 43 2.78 -10.60 1.88
N GLN A 44 2.73 -11.55 0.94
CA GLN A 44 3.56 -11.51 -0.26
C GLN A 44 3.24 -10.29 -1.14
N PHE A 45 1.96 -9.96 -1.28
CA PHE A 45 1.50 -8.77 -2.01
C PHE A 45 2.02 -7.48 -1.37
N LEU A 46 1.89 -7.36 -0.05
CA LEU A 46 2.33 -6.19 0.71
C LEU A 46 3.86 -6.05 0.72
N LYS A 47 4.61 -7.15 0.70
CA LYS A 47 6.08 -7.11 0.51
C LYS A 47 6.47 -6.45 -0.82
N VAL A 48 5.75 -6.77 -1.90
CA VAL A 48 5.99 -6.16 -3.21
C VAL A 48 5.66 -4.67 -3.15
N ALA A 49 4.49 -4.30 -2.61
CA ALA A 49 4.10 -2.90 -2.46
C ALA A 49 5.12 -2.10 -1.61
N PHE A 50 5.56 -2.67 -0.49
CA PHE A 50 6.55 -2.05 0.38
C PHE A 50 7.92 -1.87 -0.28
N ARG A 51 8.33 -2.82 -1.13
CA ARG A 51 9.54 -2.67 -1.94
C ARG A 51 9.41 -1.52 -2.94
N LEU A 52 8.28 -1.43 -3.64
CA LEU A 52 7.99 -0.34 -4.56
C LEU A 52 7.95 1.02 -3.84
N PHE A 53 7.45 1.07 -2.60
CA PHE A 53 7.52 2.28 -1.77
C PHE A 53 8.97 2.68 -1.44
N LYS A 54 9.84 1.72 -1.09
CA LYS A 54 11.24 2.02 -0.76
C LYS A 54 12.06 2.49 -1.96
N GLU A 55 11.84 1.88 -3.11
CA GLU A 55 12.68 2.04 -4.30
C GLU A 55 12.07 3.01 -5.33
N GLY A 56 10.79 3.35 -5.21
CA GLY A 56 10.04 4.17 -6.17
C GLY A 56 10.30 5.67 -6.04
N ASN A 57 9.93 6.41 -7.09
CA ASN A 57 9.85 7.87 -7.05
C ASN A 57 8.63 8.33 -6.22
N GLU A 58 8.49 9.64 -6.00
CA GLU A 58 7.41 10.20 -5.18
C GLU A 58 6.01 9.81 -5.66
N THR A 59 5.77 9.75 -6.97
CA THR A 59 4.49 9.29 -7.54
C THR A 59 4.19 7.84 -7.15
N VAL A 60 5.18 6.95 -7.25
CA VAL A 60 5.05 5.55 -6.83
C VAL A 60 4.81 5.47 -5.32
N LYS A 61 5.60 6.19 -4.52
CA LYS A 61 5.45 6.21 -3.06
C LYS A 61 4.05 6.61 -2.64
N ASN A 62 3.54 7.72 -3.19
CA ASN A 62 2.20 8.21 -2.91
C ASN A 62 1.13 7.19 -3.32
N GLY A 63 1.24 6.62 -4.51
CA GLY A 63 0.32 5.57 -4.96
C GLY A 63 0.34 4.34 -4.05
N ILE A 64 1.49 3.95 -3.50
CA ILE A 64 1.55 2.86 -2.53
C ILE A 64 0.91 3.25 -1.19
N VAL A 65 1.12 4.47 -0.69
CA VAL A 65 0.45 4.97 0.52
C VAL A 65 -1.07 4.89 0.36
N ASP A 66 -1.60 5.24 -0.82
CA ASP A 66 -3.03 5.14 -1.12
C ASP A 66 -3.55 3.69 -1.02
N ILE A 67 -2.78 2.70 -1.48
CA ILE A 67 -3.13 1.27 -1.34
C ILE A 67 -3.29 0.91 0.14
N TYR A 68 -2.34 1.32 0.97
CA TYR A 68 -2.40 1.04 2.40
C TYR A 68 -3.61 1.72 3.03
N LEU A 69 -3.81 3.03 2.80
CA LEU A 69 -4.98 3.77 3.30
C LEU A 69 -6.32 3.11 2.90
N TYR A 70 -6.45 2.73 1.63
CA TYR A 70 -7.65 2.06 1.14
C TYR A 70 -7.84 0.69 1.80
N THR A 71 -6.78 -0.13 1.86
CA THR A 71 -6.87 -1.46 2.46
C THR A 71 -7.22 -1.36 3.95
N LEU A 72 -6.63 -0.42 4.69
CA LEU A 72 -6.89 -0.25 6.13
C LEU A 72 -8.33 0.17 6.41
N SER A 73 -8.81 1.20 5.70
CA SER A 73 -10.16 1.74 5.86
C SER A 73 -11.27 0.73 5.57
N HIS A 74 -10.98 -0.29 4.75
CA HIS A 74 -11.97 -1.31 4.39
C HIS A 74 -11.76 -2.64 5.13
N SER A 75 -10.53 -2.96 5.54
CA SER A 75 -10.22 -4.30 6.08
C SER A 75 -10.15 -4.35 7.60
N LEU A 76 -9.62 -3.33 8.30
CA LEU A 76 -9.22 -3.53 9.69
C LEU A 76 -10.37 -3.53 10.70
N ASP A 77 -11.44 -2.78 10.42
CA ASP A 77 -12.65 -2.84 11.24
C ASP A 77 -13.44 -4.14 11.01
N GLN A 78 -13.38 -4.70 9.80
CA GLN A 78 -14.12 -5.90 9.41
C GLN A 78 -13.36 -7.20 9.68
N GLN A 79 -12.02 -7.14 9.65
CA GLN A 79 -11.12 -8.28 9.78
C GLN A 79 -9.95 -7.94 10.72
N PRO A 80 -10.15 -7.91 12.05
CA PRO A 80 -9.10 -7.57 13.01
C PRO A 80 -7.84 -8.44 12.90
N ASN A 81 -8.01 -9.69 12.43
CA ASN A 81 -6.91 -10.63 12.22
C ASN A 81 -5.98 -10.26 11.06
N ALA A 82 -6.43 -9.42 10.10
CA ALA A 82 -5.60 -8.92 9.01
C ALA A 82 -4.54 -7.91 9.50
N ARG A 83 -4.79 -7.25 10.64
CA ARG A 83 -3.94 -6.21 11.24
C ARG A 83 -2.47 -6.62 11.34
N LYS A 84 -2.20 -7.76 11.97
CA LYS A 84 -0.82 -8.27 12.17
C LYS A 84 -0.07 -8.55 10.86
N TRP A 85 -0.78 -8.70 9.75
CA TRP A 85 -0.21 -8.94 8.43
C TRP A 85 0.00 -7.65 7.65
N ILE A 86 -0.79 -6.61 7.92
CA ILE A 86 -0.73 -5.32 7.21
C ILE A 86 0.25 -4.36 7.90
N GLU A 87 0.16 -4.21 9.23
CA GLU A 87 0.95 -3.24 10.01
C GLU A 87 2.47 -3.31 9.78
N PRO A 88 3.10 -4.49 9.65
CA PRO A 88 4.55 -4.58 9.43
C PRO A 88 5.04 -3.95 8.11
N PHE A 89 4.15 -3.81 7.12
CA PHE A 89 4.48 -3.29 5.80
C PHE A 89 3.99 -1.87 5.58
N MET A 90 3.31 -1.28 6.57
CA MET A 90 2.88 0.11 6.50
C MET A 90 4.09 1.05 6.50
N PRO A 91 4.06 2.11 5.67
CA PRO A 91 4.98 3.24 5.81
C PRO A 91 4.99 3.78 7.24
N GLY A 92 6.16 4.23 7.71
CA GLY A 92 6.38 4.54 9.13
C GLY A 92 5.42 5.59 9.68
N GLU A 93 5.24 6.68 8.94
CA GLU A 93 4.33 7.78 9.29
C GLU A 93 2.88 7.28 9.37
N LEU A 94 2.48 6.48 8.39
CA LEU A 94 1.14 5.91 8.33
C LEU A 94 0.87 4.96 9.51
N ARG A 95 1.87 4.17 9.89
CA ARG A 95 1.80 3.29 11.06
C ARG A 95 1.65 4.07 12.36
N ILE A 96 2.38 5.18 12.51
CA ILE A 96 2.29 6.05 13.69
C ILE A 96 0.90 6.68 13.78
N THR A 97 0.40 7.26 12.70
CA THR A 97 -0.93 7.89 12.66
C THR A 97 -2.03 6.87 12.95
N TYR A 98 -1.95 5.70 12.33
CA TYR A 98 -2.90 4.61 12.58
C TYR A 98 -2.90 4.20 14.06
N ALA A 99 -1.71 3.98 14.65
CA ALA A 99 -1.61 3.64 16.08
C ALA A 99 -2.23 4.72 16.98
N GLN A 100 -1.98 6.01 16.71
CA GLN A 100 -2.54 7.12 17.47
C GLN A 100 -4.08 7.14 17.44
N LEU A 101 -4.69 6.93 16.28
CA LEU A 101 -6.15 6.88 16.14
C LEU A 101 -6.77 5.73 16.95
N HIS A 102 -6.15 4.55 16.93
CA HIS A 102 -6.68 3.39 17.65
C HIS A 102 -6.38 3.42 19.16
N HIS A 103 -5.27 4.01 19.59
CA HIS A 103 -5.00 4.27 21.00
C HIS A 103 -5.91 5.35 21.58
N ALA A 104 -6.25 6.39 20.81
CA ALA A 104 -7.22 7.41 21.21
C ALA A 104 -8.66 6.87 21.32
N SER A 105 -8.99 5.81 20.58
CA SER A 105 -10.32 5.16 20.60
C SER A 105 -10.51 4.18 21.77
N SER A 106 -9.53 4.05 22.67
CA SER A 106 -9.54 3.12 23.82
C SER A 106 -9.68 3.84 25.17
N LEU A 107 -10.01 5.14 25.16
CA LEU A 107 -10.33 5.99 26.31
C LEU A 107 -11.81 6.39 26.27
#